data_AF-A0A958Y1Q1-F1
#
_entry.id   AF-A0A958Y1Q1-F1
#
_cell.length_a   1.000
_cell.length_b   1.000
_cell.length_c   1.000
_cell.angle_alpha   90.00
_cell.angle_beta   90.00
_cell.angle_gamma   90.00
#
_symmetry.space_group_name_H-M   'P 1'
#
loop_
_entity.id
_entity.type
_entity.pdbx_description
1 polymer ?
#
loop_
_entity_poly.entity_id
_entity_poly.type
_entity_poly.pdbx_seq_one_letter_code
_entity_poly.pdbx_strand_id
1 'polypeptide(L)'
;MRKQFSYLIALLALSLFPLMANAQIVGQSPALFTAKNNGYEIGIGKLPVEDGNTLGGLEMRGWVTDGFYHPAVEIRSVVTGPVQNDGFPANLLFSTGYPALTSRMAITAGGNVGIGTELPDYNLHVVGNTHTTGNFFGRIHFDDNGSADNAPNTY
;
A
#
# COMPACT_ATOMS: atom_id res chain seq x y z
N MET A 1 22.24 -28.76 -58.12
CA MET A 1 21.08 -27.94 -57.69
C MET A 1 20.60 -28.16 -56.24
N ARG A 2 21.32 -28.90 -55.36
CA ARG A 2 20.84 -29.23 -53.99
C ARG A 2 21.27 -28.27 -52.85
N LYS A 3 22.13 -27.27 -53.10
CA LYS A 3 22.61 -26.34 -52.05
C LYS A 3 21.79 -25.04 -51.93
N GLN A 4 21.00 -24.69 -52.95
CA GLN A 4 20.19 -23.46 -52.98
C GLN A 4 18.90 -23.59 -52.15
N PHE A 5 18.38 -24.81 -51.97
CA PHE A 5 17.14 -25.06 -51.22
C PHE A 5 17.32 -24.98 -49.69
N SER A 6 18.55 -25.19 -49.21
CA SER A 6 18.90 -25.17 -47.77
C SER A 6 18.90 -23.76 -47.17
N TYR A 7 19.34 -22.76 -47.95
CA TYR A 7 19.36 -21.36 -47.50
C TYR A 7 17.96 -20.75 -47.48
N LEU A 8 17.06 -21.20 -48.36
CA LEU A 8 15.68 -20.70 -48.42
C LEU A 8 14.87 -21.15 -47.20
N ILE A 9 15.09 -22.37 -46.70
CA ILE A 9 14.46 -22.88 -45.47
C ILE A 9 15.06 -22.20 -44.23
N ALA A 10 16.37 -21.92 -44.22
CA ALA A 10 17.01 -21.18 -43.13
C ALA A 10 16.55 -19.71 -43.04
N LEU A 11 16.32 -19.05 -44.17
CA LEU A 11 15.73 -17.69 -44.22
C LEU A 11 14.26 -17.68 -43.78
N LEU A 12 13.49 -18.72 -44.09
CA LEU A 12 12.09 -18.87 -43.65
C LEU A 12 11.97 -19.21 -42.14
N ALA A 13 13.00 -19.85 -41.56
CA ALA A 13 13.04 -20.18 -40.13
C ALA A 13 13.49 -18.99 -39.25
N LEU A 14 14.29 -18.05 -39.79
CA LEU A 14 14.68 -16.83 -39.07
C LEU A 14 13.58 -15.77 -39.00
N SER A 15 12.55 -15.85 -39.85
CA SER A 15 11.37 -14.95 -39.80
C SER A 15 10.26 -15.45 -38.86
N LEU A 16 10.43 -16.62 -38.22
CA LEU A 16 9.42 -17.26 -37.38
C LEU A 16 9.67 -17.13 -35.86
N PHE A 17 10.61 -16.31 -35.44
CA PHE A 17 10.68 -15.86 -34.06
C PHE A 17 10.02 -14.48 -33.97
N PRO A 18 8.85 -14.33 -33.32
CA PRO A 18 8.51 -13.02 -32.80
C PRO A 18 9.62 -12.65 -31.81
N LEU A 19 10.47 -11.68 -32.20
CA LEU A 19 11.22 -10.90 -31.24
C LEU A 19 10.17 -10.39 -30.26
N MET A 20 10.24 -10.82 -28.99
CA MET A 20 9.38 -10.29 -27.94
C MET A 20 9.79 -8.83 -27.70
N ALA A 21 9.33 -7.94 -28.59
CA ALA A 21 9.28 -6.52 -28.36
C ALA A 21 8.16 -6.30 -27.36
N ASN A 22 8.53 -5.88 -26.14
CA ASN A 22 7.76 -4.97 -25.29
C ASN A 22 8.71 -4.40 -24.22
N ALA A 23 9.70 -3.63 -24.64
CA ALA A 23 10.12 -2.51 -23.80
C ALA A 23 9.02 -1.45 -23.97
N GLN A 24 8.11 -1.43 -23.01
CA GLN A 24 7.07 -0.43 -22.74
C GLN A 24 6.72 0.52 -23.91
N ILE A 25 5.53 0.33 -24.50
CA ILE A 25 4.87 1.36 -25.32
C ILE A 25 4.84 2.65 -24.48
N VAL A 26 5.38 3.73 -25.03
CA VAL A 26 5.42 5.10 -24.48
C VAL A 26 4.27 5.40 -23.51
N GLY A 27 4.59 5.82 -22.28
CA GLY A 27 3.67 6.67 -21.48
C GLY A 27 3.13 6.17 -20.13
N GLN A 28 3.44 4.97 -19.63
CA GLN A 28 3.12 4.64 -18.22
C GLN A 28 4.36 4.58 -17.36
N SER A 29 4.40 5.33 -16.25
CA SER A 29 5.40 5.09 -15.23
C SER A 29 5.32 3.62 -14.77
N PRO A 30 6.45 2.92 -14.58
CA PRO A 30 6.42 1.59 -13.99
C PRO A 30 5.73 1.68 -12.63
N ALA A 31 4.68 0.90 -12.45
CA ALA A 31 3.88 0.87 -11.22
C ALA A 31 3.53 -0.57 -10.85
N LEU A 32 3.52 -0.84 -9.55
CA LEU A 32 3.00 -2.09 -9.01
C LEU A 32 1.52 -1.90 -8.73
N PHE A 33 0.67 -2.69 -9.39
CA PHE A 33 -0.77 -2.72 -9.14
C PHE A 33 -1.13 -3.99 -8.38
N THR A 34 -1.92 -3.84 -7.32
CA THR A 34 -2.52 -4.96 -6.58
C THR A 34 -4.03 -4.82 -6.65
N ALA A 35 -4.74 -5.93 -6.74
CA ALA A 35 -6.20 -5.96 -6.77
C ALA A 35 -6.69 -7.17 -5.97
N LYS A 36 -7.74 -6.96 -5.16
CA LYS A 36 -8.35 -7.98 -4.33
C LYS A 36 -9.86 -8.01 -4.54
N ASN A 37 -10.41 -9.21 -4.49
CA ASN A 37 -11.83 -9.50 -4.35
C ASN A 37 -11.99 -10.60 -3.28
N ASN A 38 -13.15 -10.71 -2.64
CA ASN A 38 -13.38 -11.71 -1.59
C ASN A 38 -13.78 -13.09 -2.09
N GLY A 39 -13.67 -13.31 -3.40
CA GLY A 39 -14.00 -14.57 -4.04
C GLY A 39 -14.86 -14.36 -5.27
N TYR A 40 -15.52 -15.44 -5.68
CA TYR A 40 -16.40 -15.50 -6.84
C TYR A 40 -17.54 -16.45 -6.54
N GLU A 41 -18.78 -16.03 -6.80
CA GLU A 41 -19.90 -16.96 -6.80
C GLU A 41 -20.57 -17.01 -8.17
N ILE A 42 -21.04 -18.21 -8.52
CA ILE A 42 -21.60 -18.51 -9.82
C ILE A 42 -22.90 -17.69 -10.00
N GLY A 43 -23.01 -16.98 -11.12
CA GLY A 43 -24.19 -16.17 -11.45
C GLY A 43 -24.19 -14.75 -10.89
N ILE A 44 -23.30 -14.41 -9.95
CA ILE A 44 -23.13 -13.03 -9.45
C ILE A 44 -21.76 -12.42 -9.82
N GLY A 45 -20.73 -13.24 -9.99
CA GLY A 45 -19.39 -12.76 -10.33
C GLY A 45 -18.46 -12.59 -9.13
N LYS A 46 -17.50 -11.66 -9.25
CA LYS A 46 -16.53 -11.37 -8.19
C LYS A 46 -17.24 -10.73 -7.00
N LEU A 47 -17.00 -11.26 -5.80
CA LEU A 47 -17.47 -10.65 -4.56
C LEU A 47 -16.64 -9.41 -4.24
N PRO A 48 -17.26 -8.28 -3.88
CA PRO A 48 -16.54 -7.08 -3.50
C PRO A 48 -15.71 -7.34 -2.24
N VAL A 49 -14.70 -6.49 -2.02
CA VAL A 49 -14.06 -6.40 -0.70
C VAL A 49 -15.06 -5.87 0.34
N GLU A 50 -14.73 -6.04 1.60
CA GLU A 50 -15.52 -5.58 2.74
C GLU A 50 -14.67 -4.72 3.69
N ASP A 51 -15.33 -4.03 4.62
CA ASP A 51 -14.65 -3.28 5.66
C ASP A 51 -13.67 -4.16 6.46
N GLY A 52 -12.52 -3.59 6.84
CA GLY A 52 -11.43 -4.28 7.51
C GLY A 52 -10.58 -5.19 6.61
N ASN A 53 -10.90 -5.32 5.33
CA ASN A 53 -10.11 -6.17 4.43
C ASN A 53 -8.78 -5.51 4.05
N THR A 54 -7.67 -6.25 4.21
CA THR A 54 -6.38 -5.87 3.61
C THR A 54 -6.42 -6.08 2.09
N LEU A 55 -6.17 -5.03 1.31
CA LEU A 55 -6.15 -5.04 -0.15
C LEU A 55 -4.84 -5.60 -0.72
N GLY A 56 -3.76 -5.44 0.03
CA GLY A 56 -2.41 -5.83 -0.33
C GLY A 56 -1.37 -5.01 0.42
N GLY A 57 -0.11 -5.35 0.23
CA GLY A 57 0.99 -4.65 0.87
C GLY A 57 2.36 -5.03 0.31
N LEU A 58 3.34 -4.23 0.69
CA LEU A 58 4.75 -4.53 0.51
C LEU A 58 5.28 -5.07 1.83
N GLU A 59 5.57 -6.37 1.85
CA GLU A 59 6.16 -7.03 3.00
C GLU A 59 7.64 -7.32 2.73
N MET A 60 8.51 -6.83 3.61
CA MET A 60 9.94 -7.08 3.54
C MET A 60 10.28 -8.18 4.54
N ARG A 61 10.83 -9.29 4.04
CA ARG A 61 11.14 -10.47 4.85
C ARG A 61 12.64 -10.72 4.97
N GLY A 62 13.06 -11.25 6.12
CA GLY A 62 14.43 -11.70 6.37
C GLY A 62 14.48 -13.19 6.69
N TRP A 63 15.49 -13.89 6.18
CA TRP A 63 15.78 -15.28 6.58
C TRP A 63 16.38 -15.30 7.98
N VAL A 64 15.89 -16.18 8.85
CA VAL A 64 16.44 -16.33 10.20
C VAL A 64 16.86 -17.78 10.47
N THR A 65 17.54 -18.03 11.59
CA THR A 65 18.15 -19.33 11.91
C THR A 65 17.16 -20.46 12.18
N ASP A 66 15.86 -20.16 12.23
CA ASP A 66 14.79 -21.16 12.37
C ASP A 66 14.38 -21.80 11.04
N GLY A 67 14.97 -21.37 9.92
CA GLY A 67 14.70 -21.92 8.59
C GLY A 67 13.52 -21.29 7.86
N PHE A 68 12.96 -20.18 8.37
CA PHE A 68 11.87 -19.46 7.73
C PHE A 68 12.25 -18.01 7.42
N TYR A 69 11.50 -17.43 6.48
CA TYR A 69 11.48 -15.99 6.25
C TYR A 69 10.47 -15.33 7.18
N HIS A 70 10.92 -14.37 7.99
CA HIS A 70 10.08 -13.60 8.90
C HIS A 70 9.83 -12.18 8.38
N PRO A 71 8.63 -11.62 8.59
CA PRO A 71 8.36 -10.23 8.28
C PRO A 71 9.19 -9.30 9.18
N ALA A 72 9.89 -8.34 8.58
CA ALA A 72 10.61 -7.29 9.29
C ALA A 72 9.82 -5.96 9.30
N VAL A 73 9.09 -5.68 8.22
CA VAL A 73 8.24 -4.50 8.06
C VAL A 73 7.17 -4.79 7.02
N GLU A 74 6.02 -4.13 7.17
CA GLU A 74 4.93 -4.17 6.21
C GLU A 74 4.40 -2.76 5.97
N ILE A 75 4.13 -2.46 4.71
CA ILE A 75 3.29 -1.33 4.30
C ILE A 75 2.05 -1.93 3.66
N ARG A 76 0.87 -1.78 4.27
CA ARG A 76 -0.37 -2.39 3.76
C ARG A 76 -1.50 -1.39 3.63
N SER A 77 -2.43 -1.67 2.72
CA SER A 77 -3.70 -0.94 2.60
C SER A 77 -4.86 -1.76 3.15
N VAL A 78 -5.75 -1.12 3.90
CA VAL A 78 -6.90 -1.74 4.56
C VAL A 78 -8.16 -0.93 4.28
N VAL A 79 -9.25 -1.60 3.87
CA VAL A 79 -10.57 -0.97 3.70
C VAL A 79 -11.10 -0.53 5.07
N THR A 80 -11.67 0.68 5.15
CA THR A 80 -12.08 1.29 6.44
C THR A 80 -13.48 1.91 6.40
N GLY A 81 -14.36 1.33 5.59
CA GLY A 81 -15.73 1.80 5.46
C GLY A 81 -16.54 1.02 4.44
N PRO A 82 -17.78 1.45 4.21
CA PRO A 82 -18.70 0.74 3.35
C PRO A 82 -18.20 0.71 1.91
N VAL A 83 -18.28 -0.46 1.29
CA VAL A 83 -17.88 -0.66 -0.11
C VAL A 83 -19.08 -0.39 -1.00
N GLN A 84 -18.92 0.54 -1.94
CA GLN A 84 -19.95 1.01 -2.85
C GLN A 84 -19.53 0.80 -4.31
N ASN A 85 -20.46 0.99 -5.24
CA ASN A 85 -20.22 0.78 -6.67
C ASN A 85 -19.19 1.75 -7.26
N ASP A 86 -19.05 2.95 -6.67
CA ASP A 86 -18.15 4.02 -7.08
C ASP A 86 -16.81 4.02 -6.32
N GLY A 87 -16.66 3.18 -5.29
CA GLY A 87 -15.40 3.03 -4.57
C GLY A 87 -15.59 2.67 -3.09
N PHE A 88 -14.50 2.82 -2.35
CA PHE A 88 -14.44 2.56 -0.91
C PHE A 88 -13.26 3.30 -0.29
N PRO A 89 -13.37 3.72 0.99
CA PRO A 89 -12.25 4.29 1.70
C PRO A 89 -11.26 3.21 2.12
N ALA A 90 -9.97 3.51 2.04
CA ALA A 90 -8.92 2.65 2.55
C ALA A 90 -7.82 3.49 3.22
N ASN A 91 -7.28 2.96 4.31
CA ASN A 91 -6.13 3.53 4.99
C ASN A 91 -4.84 2.89 4.48
N LEU A 92 -3.72 3.60 4.65
CA LEU A 92 -2.37 3.06 4.47
C LEU A 92 -1.71 2.92 5.85
N LEU A 93 -1.22 1.74 6.17
CA LEU A 93 -0.61 1.42 7.46
C LEU A 93 0.86 1.04 7.27
N PHE A 94 1.73 1.64 8.09
CA PHE A 94 3.16 1.33 8.19
C PHE A 94 3.41 0.57 9.49
N SER A 95 3.82 -0.69 9.38
CA SER A 95 3.98 -1.59 10.52
C SER A 95 5.44 -2.01 10.69
N THR A 96 5.99 -1.75 11.86
CA THR A 96 7.33 -2.20 12.27
C THR A 96 7.27 -2.76 13.69
N GLY A 97 8.26 -3.57 14.05
CA GLY A 97 8.38 -4.09 15.41
C GLY A 97 8.98 -5.48 15.46
N TYR A 98 9.33 -5.89 16.67
CA TYR A 98 9.78 -7.24 17.01
C TYR A 98 9.33 -7.54 18.45
N PRO A 99 8.86 -8.75 18.79
CA PRO A 99 8.77 -9.95 17.93
C PRO A 99 7.58 -9.98 16.97
N ALA A 100 6.66 -9.01 17.07
CA ALA A 100 5.51 -8.87 16.18
C ALA A 100 5.48 -7.46 15.57
N LEU A 101 4.97 -7.37 14.35
CA LEU A 101 4.71 -6.09 13.71
C LEU A 101 3.49 -5.42 14.35
N THR A 102 3.62 -4.12 14.56
CA THR A 102 2.55 -3.25 15.04
C THR A 102 2.50 -2.03 14.16
N SER A 103 1.31 -1.55 13.81
CA SER A 103 1.18 -0.29 13.08
C SER A 103 1.77 0.85 13.90
N ARG A 104 2.72 1.58 13.31
CA ARG A 104 3.38 2.75 13.94
C ARG A 104 2.91 4.06 13.34
N MET A 105 2.49 4.03 12.07
CA MET A 105 1.93 5.18 11.39
C MET A 105 0.75 4.74 10.52
N ALA A 106 -0.27 5.58 10.46
CA ALA A 106 -1.42 5.43 9.59
C ALA A 106 -1.64 6.70 8.79
N ILE A 107 -2.06 6.56 7.54
CA ILE A 107 -2.65 7.63 6.75
C ILE A 107 -4.09 7.20 6.46
N THR A 108 -5.06 7.99 6.94
CA THR A 108 -6.46 7.65 6.76
C THR A 108 -6.95 7.99 5.36
N ALA A 109 -8.08 7.41 4.94
CA ALA A 109 -8.76 7.81 3.70
C ALA A 109 -9.12 9.31 3.66
N GLY A 110 -9.26 9.96 4.83
CA GLY A 110 -9.46 11.41 4.96
C GLY A 110 -8.17 12.24 4.85
N GLY A 111 -7.01 11.61 4.74
CA GLY A 111 -5.70 12.26 4.62
C GLY A 111 -5.01 12.58 5.95
N ASN A 112 -5.60 12.22 7.09
CA ASN A 112 -4.99 12.44 8.40
C ASN A 112 -3.84 11.45 8.63
N VAL A 113 -2.76 11.93 9.24
CA VAL A 113 -1.59 11.11 9.59
C VAL A 113 -1.57 10.87 11.10
N GLY A 114 -1.70 9.61 11.50
CA GLY A 114 -1.49 9.16 12.87
C GLY A 114 -0.08 8.59 13.06
N ILE A 115 0.60 8.96 14.14
CA ILE A 115 1.84 8.31 14.61
C ILE A 115 1.56 7.76 16.00
N GLY A 116 1.69 6.43 16.16
CA GLY A 116 1.28 5.72 17.37
C GLY A 116 -0.22 5.54 17.54
N THR A 117 -1.05 5.98 16.58
CA THR A 117 -2.50 5.77 16.52
C THR A 117 -2.93 5.49 15.08
N GLU A 118 -3.93 4.62 14.90
CA GLU A 118 -4.58 4.37 13.60
C GLU A 118 -5.84 5.25 13.39
N LEU A 119 -6.29 5.92 14.46
CA LEU A 119 -7.50 6.76 14.49
C LEU A 119 -7.10 8.21 14.85
N PRO A 120 -6.48 8.95 13.93
CA PRO A 120 -6.07 10.33 14.18
C PRO A 120 -7.27 11.30 14.18
N ASP A 121 -7.53 11.92 15.33
CA ASP A 121 -8.50 13.01 15.50
C ASP A 121 -8.09 14.35 14.83
N TYR A 122 -6.81 14.50 14.49
CA TYR A 122 -6.24 15.70 13.88
C TYR A 122 -5.49 15.34 12.60
N ASN A 123 -5.27 16.32 11.71
CA ASN A 123 -4.53 16.13 10.45
C ASN A 123 -3.15 15.48 10.67
N LEU A 124 -2.50 15.81 11.79
CA LEU A 124 -1.34 15.10 12.32
C LEU A 124 -1.60 14.82 13.80
N HIS A 125 -1.73 13.55 14.18
CA HIS A 125 -1.92 13.11 15.57
C HIS A 125 -0.75 12.21 15.97
N VAL A 126 0.09 12.68 16.90
CA VAL A 126 1.19 11.90 17.47
C VAL A 126 0.87 11.50 18.90
N VAL A 127 0.82 10.19 19.19
CA VAL A 127 0.72 9.68 20.55
C VAL A 127 2.12 9.61 21.16
N GLY A 128 2.41 10.52 22.10
CA GLY A 128 3.69 10.60 22.80
C GLY A 128 4.41 11.94 22.60
N ASN A 129 5.70 11.97 22.92
CA ASN A 129 6.51 13.19 22.83
C ASN A 129 6.95 13.45 21.39
N THR A 130 6.87 14.71 20.96
CA THR A 130 7.41 15.18 19.68
C THR A 130 8.64 16.04 19.93
N HIS A 131 9.73 15.77 19.22
CA HIS A 131 10.95 16.60 19.26
C HIS A 131 11.16 17.26 17.89
N THR A 132 10.93 18.57 17.80
CA THR A 132 11.14 19.35 16.58
C THR A 132 12.39 20.22 16.73
N THR A 133 13.28 20.18 15.74
CA THR A 133 14.45 21.07 15.68
C THR A 133 14.21 22.25 14.73
N GLY A 134 14.75 23.42 15.05
CA GLY A 134 14.58 24.65 14.27
C GLY A 134 13.48 25.57 14.82
N ASN A 135 13.11 26.60 14.06
CA ASN A 135 12.05 27.53 14.46
C ASN A 135 10.68 26.93 14.17
N PHE A 136 9.81 26.87 15.19
CA PHE A 136 8.42 26.50 15.02
C PHE A 136 7.58 27.77 14.79
N PHE A 137 7.09 27.96 13.55
CA PHE A 137 6.26 29.10 13.17
C PHE A 137 4.75 28.82 13.32
N GLY A 138 4.35 28.32 14.48
CA GLY A 138 2.97 27.95 14.77
C GLY A 138 2.54 28.26 16.20
N ARG A 139 1.29 27.95 16.52
CA ARG A 139 0.76 27.99 17.88
C ARG A 139 0.96 26.63 18.53
N ILE A 140 1.52 26.62 19.73
CA ILE A 140 1.53 25.43 20.60
C ILE A 140 0.29 25.52 21.49
N HIS A 141 -0.57 24.50 21.43
CA HIS A 141 -1.66 24.33 22.39
C HIS A 141 -1.18 23.33 23.46
N PHE A 142 -1.40 23.65 24.72
CA PHE A 142 -1.16 22.75 25.83
C PHE A 142 -2.52 22.43 26.44
N ASP A 143 -3.06 21.24 26.16
CA ASP A 143 -4.26 20.77 26.84
C ASP A 143 -3.81 20.31 28.24
N ASP A 144 -4.25 21.04 29.27
CA ASP A 144 -4.08 20.61 30.65
C ASP A 144 -5.01 19.41 30.90
N ASN A 145 -4.42 18.25 31.19
CA ASN A 145 -5.13 16.97 31.44
C ASN A 145 -6.01 16.99 32.72
N GLY A 146 -6.57 18.14 33.11
CA GLY A 146 -7.28 18.37 34.36
C GLY A 146 -8.54 19.22 34.27
N SER A 147 -8.90 19.79 33.13
CA SER A 147 -10.18 20.50 32.99
C SER A 147 -10.87 20.09 31.69
N ALA A 148 -12.03 19.45 31.80
CA ALA A 148 -12.79 18.83 30.72
C ALA A 148 -13.42 19.82 29.72
N ASP A 149 -12.84 21.02 29.55
CA ASP A 149 -13.47 22.10 28.77
C ASP A 149 -12.45 22.95 27.98
N ASN A 150 -11.46 22.30 27.37
CA ASN A 150 -10.60 22.90 26.35
C ASN A 150 -10.75 22.16 25.01
N ALA A 151 -11.99 21.84 24.62
CA ALA A 151 -12.25 21.62 23.21
C ALA A 151 -11.90 22.93 22.47
N PRO A 152 -11.04 22.91 21.43
CA PRO A 152 -10.81 24.09 20.63
C PRO A 152 -12.14 24.59 20.11
N ASN A 153 -12.48 25.87 20.36
CA ASN A 153 -13.50 26.48 19.53
C ASN A 153 -13.00 26.37 18.08
N THR A 154 -13.89 25.86 17.25
CA THR A 154 -13.68 25.61 15.83
C THR A 154 -13.09 26.85 15.15
N TYR A 155 -12.08 26.64 14.31
CA TYR A 155 -12.10 27.30 13.00
C TYR A 155 -12.96 26.46 12.07
#